data_AF-A0A239F6G6-F1
#
_entry.id   AF-A0A239F6G6-F1
#
_cell.length_a   1.000
_cell.length_b   1.000
_cell.length_c   1.000
_cell.angle_alpha   90.00
_cell.angle_beta   90.00
_cell.angle_gamma   90.00
#
_symmetry.space_group_name_H-M   'P 1'
#
loop_
_entity.id
_entity.type
_entity.pdbx_description
1 polymer ?
#
loop_
_entity_poly.entity_id
_entity_poly.type
_entity_poly.pdbx_seq_one_letter_code
_entity_poly.pdbx_strand_id
1 'polypeptide(L)'
;MNENLEHQIETTVSSPKVARAVKDSLERLRRGDGGAEFQEIARDLLEGRITLRDLTRSSVYSGVFLEQLRRYKDWEANLTQEQRKEFEREVREAYGPVAPDR
;
A
#
# COMPACT_ATOMS: atom_id res chain seq x y z
N MET A 1 6.57 1.57 18.04
CA MET A 1 6.02 1.91 16.71
C MET A 1 7.14 2.61 15.96
N ASN A 2 7.43 2.23 14.72
CA ASN A 2 8.65 2.69 14.04
C ASN A 2 8.45 4.05 13.34
N GLU A 3 9.10 5.10 13.85
CA GLU A 3 9.05 6.47 13.32
C GLU A 3 9.54 6.56 11.86
N ASN A 4 10.41 5.63 11.43
CA ASN A 4 10.93 5.59 10.08
C ASN A 4 9.86 5.17 9.04
N LEU A 5 8.96 4.25 9.40
CA LEU A 5 7.87 3.84 8.51
C LEU A 5 6.83 4.96 8.36
N GLU A 6 6.51 5.64 9.45
CA GLU A 6 5.56 6.78 9.41
C GLU A 6 6.11 7.90 8.52
N HIS A 7 7.37 8.27 8.70
CA HIS A 7 8.00 9.26 7.85
C HIS A 7 8.12 8.82 6.38
N GLN A 8 8.39 7.53 6.09
CA GLN A 8 8.41 7.00 4.72
C GLN A 8 7.03 7.05 4.07
N ILE A 9 5.99 6.72 4.82
CA ILE A 9 4.62 6.80 4.32
C ILE A 9 4.28 8.28 4.09
N GLU A 10 4.50 9.18 5.05
CA GLU A 10 4.21 10.62 4.89
C GLU A 10 4.99 11.29 3.75
N THR A 11 6.23 10.87 3.49
CA THR A 11 7.01 11.39 2.36
C THR A 11 6.59 10.79 1.02
N THR A 12 6.04 9.58 1.00
CA THR A 12 5.58 8.91 -0.22
C THR A 12 4.16 9.32 -0.59
N VAL A 13 3.28 9.44 0.42
CA VAL A 13 1.91 9.89 0.25
C VAL A 13 1.78 11.28 0.85
N SER A 14 1.74 12.29 -0.02
CA SER A 14 1.62 13.72 0.31
C SER A 14 0.31 14.11 1.03
N SER A 15 -0.41 13.14 1.61
CA SER A 15 -1.65 13.31 2.36
C SER A 15 -1.61 12.50 3.66
N PRO A 16 -1.74 13.15 4.83
CA PRO A 16 -1.81 12.48 6.13
C PRO A 16 -2.95 11.45 6.25
N LYS A 17 -4.05 11.67 5.52
CA LYS A 17 -5.19 10.73 5.46
C LYS A 17 -4.81 9.43 4.75
N VAL A 18 -4.07 9.54 3.64
CA VAL A 18 -3.56 8.36 2.94
C VAL A 18 -2.55 7.64 3.82
N ALA A 19 -1.69 8.38 4.52
CA ALA A 19 -0.74 7.77 5.46
C ALA A 19 -1.42 6.95 6.56
N ARG A 20 -2.50 7.50 7.14
CA ARG A 20 -3.34 6.79 8.11
C ARG A 20 -3.97 5.53 7.51
N ALA A 21 -4.52 5.62 6.30
CA ALA A 21 -5.16 4.50 5.63
C ALA A 21 -4.19 3.36 5.31
N VAL A 22 -2.97 3.69 4.88
CA VAL A 22 -1.88 2.70 4.66
C VAL A 22 -1.55 2.01 5.98
N LYS A 23 -1.44 2.75 7.07
CA LYS A 23 -1.20 2.19 8.41
C LYS A 23 -2.32 1.26 8.87
N ASP A 24 -3.58 1.67 8.74
CA ASP A 24 -4.73 0.84 9.09
C ASP A 24 -4.81 -0.43 8.24
N SER A 25 -4.33 -0.38 7.00
CA SER A 25 -4.24 -1.54 6.11
C SER A 25 -3.13 -2.49 6.56
N LEU A 26 -1.95 -1.97 6.91
CA LEU A 26 -0.87 -2.76 7.50
C LEU A 26 -1.29 -3.42 8.82
N GLU A 27 -2.04 -2.73 9.67
CA GLU A 27 -2.57 -3.31 10.90
C GLU A 27 -3.60 -4.43 10.66
N ARG A 28 -4.36 -4.37 9.55
CA ARG A 28 -5.25 -5.46 9.12
C ARG A 28 -4.47 -6.65 8.59
N LEU A 29 -3.44 -6.41 7.78
CA LEU A 29 -2.54 -7.46 7.31
C LEU A 29 -1.83 -8.17 8.48
N ARG A 30 -1.36 -7.42 9.49
CA ARG A 30 -0.80 -7.96 10.74
C ARG A 30 -1.77 -8.86 11.51
N ARG A 31 -3.08 -8.66 11.34
CA ARG A 31 -4.13 -9.48 11.96
C ARG A 31 -4.46 -10.75 11.16
N GLY A 32 -3.92 -10.89 9.95
CA GLY A 32 -4.07 -12.08 9.12
C GLY A 32 -5.05 -11.92 7.95
N ASP A 33 -5.62 -10.73 7.71
CA ASP A 33 -6.60 -10.49 6.63
C ASP A 33 -6.03 -10.78 5.22
N GLY A 34 -4.70 -10.76 5.06
CA GLY A 34 -4.00 -11.07 3.81
C GLY A 34 -3.42 -12.48 3.72
N GLY A 35 -3.55 -13.31 4.76
CA GLY A 35 -2.85 -14.59 4.88
C GLY A 35 -1.52 -14.48 5.65
N ALA A 36 -0.94 -15.64 6.00
CA ALA A 36 0.20 -15.74 6.92
C ALA A 36 1.45 -14.99 6.43
N GLU A 37 1.74 -15.05 5.13
CA GLU A 37 2.91 -14.37 4.55
C GLU A 37 2.82 -12.83 4.68
N PHE A 38 1.64 -12.26 4.44
CA PHE A 38 1.42 -10.82 4.62
C PHE A 38 1.37 -10.41 6.09
N GLN A 39 1.00 -11.33 6.96
CA GLN A 39 0.99 -11.11 8.41
C GLN A 39 2.41 -10.87 8.93
N GLU A 40 3.38 -11.69 8.52
CA GLU A 40 4.78 -11.55 8.90
C GLU A 40 5.40 -10.28 8.32
N ILE A 41 5.15 -10.00 7.03
CA ILE A 41 5.62 -8.77 6.37
C ILE A 41 5.08 -7.52 7.06
N ALA A 42 3.77 -7.46 7.32
CA ALA A 42 3.14 -6.31 7.96
C ALA A 42 3.65 -6.12 9.38
N ARG A 43 3.89 -7.21 10.11
CA ARG A 43 4.51 -7.17 11.44
C ARG A 43 5.92 -6.60 11.37
N ASP A 44 6.78 -7.10 10.48
CA ASP A 44 8.17 -6.66 10.38
C ASP A 44 8.29 -5.21 9.88
N LEU A 45 7.39 -4.75 9.00
CA LEU A 45 7.29 -3.35 8.61
C LEU A 45 6.90 -2.46 9.80
N LEU A 46 5.82 -2.81 10.52
CA LEU A 46 5.30 -2.02 11.65
C LEU A 46 6.26 -1.99 12.85
N GLU A 47 6.99 -3.09 13.07
CA GLU A 47 8.06 -3.18 14.08
C GLU A 47 9.38 -2.52 13.61
N GLY A 48 9.49 -2.19 12.31
CA GLY A 48 10.67 -1.53 11.77
C GLY A 48 11.86 -2.41 11.50
N ARG A 49 11.66 -3.74 11.48
CA ARG A 49 12.71 -4.70 11.12
C ARG A 49 13.04 -4.66 9.63
N ILE A 50 12.06 -4.30 8.79
CA ILE A 50 12.23 -4.09 7.36
C ILE A 50 11.60 -2.76 6.95
N THR A 51 12.08 -2.16 5.86
CA THR A 51 11.48 -0.97 5.24
C THR A 51 10.70 -1.33 3.98
N LEU A 52 9.85 -0.41 3.49
CA LEU A 52 9.18 -0.58 2.18
C LEU A 52 10.19 -0.75 1.04
N ARG A 53 11.35 -0.09 1.14
CA ARG A 53 12.46 -0.27 0.19
C ARG A 53 13.05 -1.67 0.26
N ASP A 54 13.13 -2.27 1.44
CA ASP A 54 13.64 -3.64 1.59
C ASP A 54 12.68 -4.67 0.99
N LEU A 55 11.36 -4.43 1.00
CA LEU A 55 10.40 -5.30 0.31
C LEU A 55 10.62 -5.36 -1.20
N THR A 56 10.91 -4.21 -1.82
CA THR A 56 11.21 -4.17 -3.27
C THR A 56 12.54 -4.83 -3.63
N ARG A 57 13.43 -5.02 -2.66
CA ARG A 57 14.77 -5.63 -2.85
C ARG A 57 14.86 -7.07 -2.36
N SER A 58 13.94 -7.49 -1.50
CA SER A 58 13.94 -8.83 -0.91
C SER A 58 13.42 -9.85 -1.90
N SER A 59 14.26 -10.81 -2.26
CA SER A 59 13.88 -11.94 -3.12
C SER A 59 12.81 -12.85 -2.48
N VAL A 60 12.64 -12.81 -1.16
CA VAL A 60 11.67 -13.63 -0.42
C VAL A 60 10.27 -13.03 -0.51
N TYR A 61 10.18 -11.70 -0.46
CA TYR A 61 8.90 -10.98 -0.43
C TYR A 61 8.52 -10.37 -1.79
N SER A 62 9.48 -10.26 -2.72
CA SER A 62 9.24 -9.73 -4.05
C SER A 62 8.24 -10.57 -4.84
N GLY A 63 8.26 -11.90 -4.73
CA GLY A 63 7.32 -12.76 -5.48
C GLY A 63 5.86 -12.46 -5.12
N VAL A 64 5.55 -12.47 -3.83
CA VAL A 64 4.20 -12.23 -3.30
C VAL A 64 3.75 -10.79 -3.57
N PHE A 65 4.63 -9.82 -3.36
CA PHE A 65 4.33 -8.40 -3.59
C PHE A 65 4.15 -8.08 -5.08
N LEU A 66 5.01 -8.62 -5.95
CA LEU A 66 4.94 -8.45 -7.40
C LEU A 66 3.69 -9.12 -7.98
N GLU A 67 3.27 -10.26 -7.44
CA GLU A 67 2.02 -10.90 -7.89
C GLU A 67 0.81 -10.02 -7.59
N GLN A 68 0.71 -9.45 -6.39
CA GLN A 68 -0.39 -8.54 -6.06
C GLN A 68 -0.32 -7.24 -6.85
N LEU A 69 0.88 -6.70 -7.05
CA LEU A 69 1.08 -5.53 -7.91
C LEU A 69 0.65 -5.81 -9.35
N ARG A 70 0.94 -7.02 -9.86
CA ARG A 70 0.49 -7.45 -11.19
C ARG A 70 -1.04 -7.52 -11.24
N ARG A 71 -1.69 -8.14 -10.25
CA ARG A 71 -3.17 -8.18 -10.18
C ARG A 71 -3.78 -6.78 -10.12
N TYR A 72 -3.18 -5.87 -9.36
CA TYR A 72 -3.61 -4.47 -9.33
C TYR A 72 -3.47 -3.82 -10.71
N LYS A 73 -2.33 -3.99 -11.38
CA LYS A 73 -2.10 -3.44 -12.72
C LYS A 73 -3.03 -4.03 -13.78
N ASP A 74 -3.30 -5.33 -13.70
CA ASP A 74 -4.28 -6.01 -14.56
C ASP A 74 -5.68 -5.45 -14.31
N TRP A 75 -6.10 -5.28 -13.05
CA TRP A 75 -7.38 -4.66 -12.72
C TRP A 75 -7.48 -3.23 -13.25
N GLU A 76 -6.45 -2.40 -13.01
CA GLU A 76 -6.36 -0.99 -13.45
C GLU A 76 -6.40 -0.85 -14.98
N ALA A 77 -5.77 -1.79 -15.69
CA ALA A 77 -5.76 -1.85 -17.15
C ALA A 77 -7.11 -2.28 -17.75
N ASN A 78 -7.91 -3.04 -16.99
CA ASN A 78 -9.23 -3.50 -17.40
C ASN A 78 -10.36 -2.53 -17.02
N LEU A 79 -10.08 -1.46 -16.28
CA LEU A 79 -11.08 -0.43 -15.98
C LEU A 79 -11.47 0.34 -17.24
N THR A 80 -12.76 0.51 -17.47
CA THR A 80 -13.26 1.47 -18.47
C THR A 80 -12.99 2.91 -18.01
N GLN A 81 -13.05 3.86 -18.94
CA GLN A 81 -12.86 5.28 -18.61
C GLN A 81 -13.90 5.80 -17.60
N GLU A 82 -15.11 5.24 -17.60
CA GLU A 82 -16.15 5.58 -16.63
C GLU A 82 -15.83 5.00 -15.25
N GLN A 83 -15.43 3.73 -15.17
CA GLN A 83 -15.03 3.10 -13.91
C GLN A 83 -13.78 3.76 -13.31
N ARG A 84 -12.84 4.20 -14.16
CA ARG A 84 -11.66 4.95 -13.72
C ARG A 84 -12.05 6.29 -13.10
N LYS A 85 -12.96 7.05 -13.73
CA LYS A 85 -13.45 8.32 -13.18
C LYS A 85 -14.24 8.14 -11.89
N GLU A 86 -15.04 7.08 -11.79
CA GLU A 86 -15.77 6.74 -10.56
C GLU A 86 -14.79 6.39 -9.44
N PHE A 87 -13.80 5.55 -9.71
CA PHE A 87 -12.74 5.21 -8.77
C PHE A 87 -11.94 6.45 -8.34
N GLU A 88 -11.54 7.31 -9.28
CA GLU A 88 -10.86 8.58 -8.96
C GLU A 88 -11.72 9.50 -8.06
N ARG A 89 -13.04 9.51 -8.28
CA ARG A 89 -13.98 10.26 -7.43
C ARG A 89 -14.04 9.67 -6.03
N GLU A 90 -14.23 8.36 -5.91
CA GLU A 90 -14.27 7.65 -4.61
C GLU A 90 -12.98 7.85 -3.82
N VAL A 91 -11.82 7.70 -4.48
CA VAL A 91 -10.52 7.91 -3.86
C VAL A 91 -10.35 9.37 -3.42
N ARG A 92 -10.80 10.33 -4.23
CA ARG A 92 -10.78 11.76 -3.88
C ARG A 92 -11.67 12.06 -2.68
N GLU A 93 -12.85 11.48 -2.61
CA GLU A 93 -13.79 11.66 -1.50
C GLU A 93 -13.25 11.04 -0.20
N ALA A 94 -12.67 9.83 -0.29
CA ALA A 94 -12.14 9.12 0.87
C ALA A 94 -10.81 9.72 1.38
N TYR A 95 -9.89 10.08 0.49
CA TYR A 95 -8.50 10.35 0.84
C TYR A 95 -7.96 11.73 0.42
N GLY A 96 -8.75 12.52 -0.30
CA GLY A 96 -8.35 13.82 -0.85
C GLY A 96 -7.69 13.70 -2.22
N PRO A 97 -7.21 14.82 -2.80
CA PRO A 97 -6.60 14.81 -4.13
C PRO A 97 -5.33 13.93 -4.14
N VAL A 98 -5.36 12.86 -4.93
CA VAL A 98 -4.19 12.03 -5.21
C VAL A 98 -3.31 12.80 -6.19
N ALA A 99 -2.00 12.85 -5.94
CA ALA A 99 -1.07 13.44 -6.90
C ALA A 99 -1.18 12.69 -8.24
N PRO A 100 -1.24 13.38 -9.39
CA PRO A 100 -1.24 12.71 -10.68
C PRO A 100 0.06 11.92 -10.85
N ASP A 101 -0.06 10.70 -11.39
CA ASP A 101 1.06 9.89 -11.86
C ASP A 101 1.90 10.76 -12.81
N ARG A 102 3.19 10.92 -12.50
CA ARG A 102 4.09 11.88 -13.16
C ARG A 102 5.01 11.19 -14.15
#